data_AF-A0A2N3WKM1-F1
#
_entry.id   AF-A0A2N3WKM1-F1
#
_cell.length_a   1.000
_cell.length_b   1.000
_cell.length_c   1.000
_cell.angle_alpha   90.00
_cell.angle_beta   90.00
_cell.angle_gamma   90.00
#
_symmetry.space_group_name_H-M   'P 1'
#
loop_
_entity.id
_entity.type
_entity.pdbx_description
1 polymer ?
#
loop_
_entity_poly.entity_id
_entity_poly.type
_entity_poly.pdbx_seq_one_letter_code
_entity_poly.pdbx_strand_id
1 'polypeptide(L)'
;MGRWEPNARQRLAEAALDLFAERGYDQTTVAEIAERAGLTKRTFFRYFADKREVLFGGQEELARLFSEGIAATPADATPFEAVGAALDAVAAIFTGERLAQARARQAVVAANSELLERELLKRAKMVQAMHDALAAHGISEPTARVAAELGCLAFGTTFFRWVDAGNRREFGALAAEALDELRTATAALG
;
A
#
# COMPACT_ATOMS: atom_id res chain seq x y z
N MET A 1 -19.34 -29.96 4.39
CA MET A 1 -18.84 -28.90 3.48
C MET A 1 -18.77 -27.61 4.28
N GLY A 2 -17.57 -27.24 4.74
CA GLY A 2 -17.37 -26.16 5.70
C GLY A 2 -17.77 -24.80 5.14
N ARG A 3 -18.68 -24.13 5.85
CA ARG A 3 -19.10 -22.75 5.66
C ARG A 3 -17.84 -21.88 5.65
N TRP A 4 -17.60 -21.17 4.55
CA TRP A 4 -16.47 -20.26 4.42
C TRP A 4 -16.54 -19.20 5.52
N GLU A 5 -15.58 -19.21 6.43
CA GLU A 5 -15.34 -18.12 7.37
C GLU A 5 -14.98 -16.86 6.55
N PRO A 6 -15.64 -15.71 6.75
CA PRO A 6 -15.41 -14.49 5.98
C PRO A 6 -13.97 -13.93 6.08
N ASN A 7 -13.11 -14.54 6.92
CA ASN A 7 -11.73 -14.14 7.19
C ASN A 7 -10.67 -14.97 6.41
N ALA A 8 -11.04 -15.87 5.49
CA ALA A 8 -10.06 -16.77 4.86
C ALA A 8 -8.85 -16.07 4.21
N ARG A 9 -9.04 -14.91 3.56
CA ARG A 9 -7.94 -14.12 2.96
C ARG A 9 -6.97 -13.57 4.01
N GLN A 10 -7.50 -13.05 5.11
CA GLN A 10 -6.71 -12.46 6.20
C GLN A 10 -5.95 -13.55 6.97
N ARG A 11 -6.60 -14.66 7.31
CA ARG A 11 -5.93 -15.82 7.95
C ARG A 11 -4.73 -16.35 7.14
N LEU A 12 -4.85 -16.38 5.82
CA LEU A 12 -3.73 -16.78 4.94
C LEU A 12 -2.59 -15.75 4.97
N ALA A 13 -2.89 -14.45 5.01
CA ALA A 13 -1.89 -13.40 5.08
C ALA A 13 -1.15 -13.37 6.43
N GLU A 14 -1.88 -13.55 7.53
CA GLU A 14 -1.31 -13.68 8.87
C GLU A 14 -0.40 -14.92 8.96
N ALA A 15 -0.91 -16.09 8.56
CA ALA A 15 -0.12 -17.33 8.56
C ALA A 15 1.14 -17.23 7.68
N ALA A 16 1.05 -16.55 6.54
CA ALA A 16 2.21 -16.31 5.68
C ALA A 16 3.26 -15.43 6.36
N LEU A 17 2.85 -14.32 6.96
CA LEU A 17 3.76 -13.41 7.65
C LEU A 17 4.44 -14.08 8.84
N ASP A 18 3.71 -14.86 9.63
CA ASP A 18 4.27 -15.63 10.75
C ASP A 18 5.33 -16.61 10.25
N LEU A 19 5.02 -17.40 9.23
CA LEU A 19 5.97 -18.37 8.66
C LEU A 19 7.19 -17.69 8.03
N PHE A 20 6.99 -16.57 7.33
CA PHE A 20 8.10 -15.80 6.75
C PHE A 20 9.01 -15.21 7.84
N ALA A 21 8.45 -14.80 8.97
CA ALA A 21 9.22 -14.34 10.12
C ALA A 21 9.95 -15.49 10.83
N GLU A 22 9.32 -16.66 10.96
CA GLU A 22 9.89 -17.84 11.61
C GLU A 22 11.04 -18.48 10.81
N ARG A 23 10.87 -18.59 9.48
CA ARG A 23 11.70 -19.47 8.62
C ARG A 23 12.31 -18.78 7.41
N GLY A 24 11.90 -17.54 7.13
CA GLY A 24 12.23 -16.82 5.91
C GLY A 24 11.26 -17.11 4.76
N TYR A 25 11.18 -16.15 3.84
CA TYR A 25 10.30 -16.21 2.67
C TYR A 25 10.61 -17.41 1.76
N ASP A 26 11.88 -17.66 1.43
CA ASP A 26 12.26 -18.70 0.46
C ASP A 26 11.98 -20.12 0.95
N GLN A 27 12.14 -20.36 2.25
CA GLN A 27 11.94 -21.68 2.86
C GLN A 27 10.46 -22.03 3.11
N THR A 28 9.56 -21.05 2.97
CA THR A 28 8.13 -21.25 3.22
C THR A 28 7.38 -21.59 1.93
N THR A 29 6.50 -22.59 2.00
CA THR A 29 5.66 -23.02 0.86
C THR A 29 4.19 -22.61 1.03
N VAL A 30 3.47 -22.51 -0.09
CA VAL A 30 2.01 -22.26 -0.09
C VAL A 30 1.23 -23.34 0.65
N ALA A 31 1.71 -24.58 0.65
CA ALA A 31 1.07 -25.69 1.37
C ALA A 31 1.13 -25.47 2.89
N GLU A 32 2.30 -25.11 3.42
CA GLU A 32 2.49 -24.82 4.85
C GLU A 32 1.68 -23.59 5.28
N ILE A 33 1.61 -22.55 4.45
CA ILE A 33 0.77 -21.36 4.72
C ILE A 33 -0.70 -21.77 4.83
N ALA A 34 -1.19 -22.55 3.87
CA ALA A 34 -2.58 -23.00 3.90
C ALA A 34 -2.86 -23.87 5.12
N GLU A 35 -1.97 -24.81 5.45
CA GLU A 35 -2.08 -25.67 6.63
C GLU A 35 -2.09 -24.87 7.92
N ARG A 36 -1.15 -23.93 8.09
CA ARG A 36 -1.10 -23.01 9.25
C ARG A 36 -2.36 -22.18 9.38
N ALA A 37 -2.92 -21.73 8.25
CA ALA A 37 -4.19 -21.02 8.20
C ALA A 37 -5.41 -21.94 8.38
N GLY A 38 -5.26 -23.25 8.56
CA GLY A 38 -6.37 -24.21 8.66
C GLY A 38 -7.22 -24.29 7.39
N LEU A 39 -6.60 -24.07 6.22
CA LEU A 39 -7.21 -24.03 4.90
C LEU A 39 -6.46 -24.95 3.92
N THR A 40 -6.94 -25.05 2.68
CA THR A 40 -6.33 -25.92 1.66
C THR A 40 -5.51 -25.12 0.65
N LYS A 41 -4.57 -25.77 -0.04
CA LYS A 41 -3.84 -25.14 -1.16
C LYS A 41 -4.77 -24.58 -2.24
N ARG A 42 -5.88 -25.28 -2.53
CA ARG A 42 -6.95 -24.81 -3.43
C ARG A 42 -7.60 -23.52 -2.94
N THR A 43 -7.75 -23.37 -1.63
CA THR A 43 -8.26 -22.14 -1.01
C THR A 43 -7.31 -20.98 -1.24
N PHE A 44 -6.01 -21.20 -0.98
CA PHE A 44 -4.98 -20.18 -1.19
C PHE A 44 -5.03 -19.65 -2.63
N PHE A 45 -5.00 -20.54 -3.62
CA PHE A 45 -4.98 -20.14 -5.04
C PHE A 45 -6.27 -19.49 -5.53
N ARG A 46 -7.36 -19.54 -4.76
CA ARG A 46 -8.55 -18.74 -5.06
C ARG A 46 -8.36 -17.26 -4.71
N TYR A 47 -7.51 -16.95 -3.73
CA TYR A 47 -7.27 -15.58 -3.27
C TYR A 47 -5.98 -14.97 -3.82
N PHE A 48 -4.95 -15.80 -4.04
CA PHE A 48 -3.62 -15.34 -4.41
C PHE A 48 -3.07 -16.19 -5.55
N ALA A 49 -2.56 -15.55 -6.60
CA ALA A 49 -2.00 -16.26 -7.75
C ALA A 49 -0.73 -17.05 -7.38
N ASP A 50 0.10 -16.49 -6.49
CA ASP A 50 1.33 -17.11 -6.01
C ASP A 50 1.65 -16.72 -4.56
N LYS A 51 2.79 -17.21 -4.05
CA LYS A 51 3.27 -16.95 -2.68
C LYS A 51 3.55 -15.47 -2.42
N ARG A 52 4.03 -14.70 -3.40
CA ARG A 52 4.35 -13.27 -3.25
C ARG A 52 3.08 -12.47 -3.03
N GLU A 53 2.05 -12.75 -3.81
CA GLU A 53 0.81 -11.97 -3.82
C GLU A 53 0.10 -11.95 -2.46
N VAL A 54 0.44 -12.86 -1.54
CA VAL A 54 -0.06 -12.82 -0.15
C VAL A 54 0.39 -11.56 0.60
N LEU A 55 1.57 -11.01 0.31
CA LEU A 55 2.14 -9.79 0.92
C LEU A 55 1.68 -8.48 0.26
N PHE A 56 0.96 -8.64 -0.85
CA PHE A 56 0.58 -7.57 -1.78
C PHE A 56 -0.94 -7.54 -2.01
N GLY A 57 -1.70 -8.30 -1.21
CA GLY A 57 -3.15 -8.19 -1.20
C GLY A 57 -3.59 -6.75 -0.91
N GLY A 58 -4.59 -6.27 -1.65
CA GLY A 58 -5.11 -4.90 -1.50
C GLY A 58 -4.37 -3.82 -2.30
N GLN A 59 -3.43 -4.20 -3.19
CA GLN A 59 -2.80 -3.23 -4.10
C GLN A 59 -3.79 -2.56 -5.05
N GLU A 60 -4.68 -3.35 -5.65
CA GLU A 60 -5.73 -2.82 -6.53
C GLU A 60 -6.66 -1.89 -5.77
N GLU A 61 -6.92 -2.21 -4.50
CA GLU A 61 -7.70 -1.36 -3.60
C GLU A 61 -6.98 -0.04 -3.30
N LEU A 62 -5.68 -0.07 -3.03
CA LEU A 62 -4.89 1.16 -2.85
C LEU A 62 -4.92 2.04 -4.09
N ALA A 63 -4.67 1.48 -5.28
CA ALA A 63 -4.72 2.23 -6.52
C ALA A 63 -6.10 2.83 -6.77
N ARG A 64 -7.16 2.06 -6.51
CA ARG A 64 -8.55 2.51 -6.59
C ARG A 64 -8.83 3.67 -5.63
N LEU A 65 -8.42 3.56 -4.35
CA LEU A 65 -8.60 4.61 -3.35
C LEU A 65 -7.87 5.91 -3.71
N PHE A 66 -6.67 5.82 -4.27
CA PHE A 66 -5.98 7.01 -4.78
C PHE A 66 -6.78 7.71 -5.87
N SER A 67 -7.22 6.97 -6.89
CA SER A 67 -7.99 7.53 -8.00
C SER A 67 -9.34 8.09 -7.53
N GLU A 68 -10.02 7.40 -6.61
CA GLU A 68 -11.31 7.85 -6.05
C GLU A 68 -11.15 9.10 -5.18
N GLY A 69 -10.11 9.19 -4.37
CA GLY A 69 -9.83 10.38 -3.57
C GLY A 69 -9.61 11.63 -4.43
N ILE A 70 -8.89 11.49 -5.55
CA ILE A 70 -8.70 12.57 -6.53
C ILE A 70 -10.04 12.94 -7.19
N ALA A 71 -10.77 11.94 -7.71
CA ALA A 71 -12.02 12.16 -8.43
C ALA A 71 -13.13 12.77 -7.55
N ALA A 72 -13.06 12.59 -6.23
CA ALA A 72 -14.00 13.17 -5.27
C ALA A 72 -13.75 14.67 -4.99
N THR A 73 -12.64 15.25 -5.46
CA THR A 73 -12.35 16.66 -5.22
C THR A 73 -13.17 17.61 -6.10
N PRO A 74 -13.40 18.87 -5.68
CA PRO A 74 -14.01 19.88 -6.54
C PRO A 74 -13.23 20.11 -7.85
N ALA A 75 -13.92 20.55 -8.90
CA ALA A 75 -13.31 20.77 -10.22
C ALA A 75 -12.25 21.90 -10.24
N ASP A 76 -12.30 22.81 -9.27
CA ASP A 76 -11.34 23.90 -9.08
C ASP A 76 -10.23 23.56 -8.07
N ALA A 77 -10.20 22.32 -7.56
CA ALA A 77 -9.14 21.86 -6.66
C ALA A 77 -7.77 21.93 -7.35
N THR A 78 -6.79 22.40 -6.61
CA THR A 78 -5.39 22.38 -7.03
C THR A 78 -4.87 20.94 -7.09
N PRO A 79 -3.81 20.66 -7.88
CA PRO A 79 -3.16 19.33 -7.88
C PRO A 79 -2.73 18.88 -6.49
N PHE A 80 -2.34 19.82 -5.63
CA PHE A 80 -1.92 19.53 -4.26
C PHE A 80 -3.07 19.07 -3.38
N GLU A 81 -4.23 19.74 -3.47
CA GLU A 81 -5.46 19.34 -2.76
C GLU A 81 -5.97 17.98 -3.26
N ALA A 82 -5.91 17.74 -4.57
CA ALA A 82 -6.28 16.45 -5.17
C ALA A 82 -5.41 15.30 -4.64
N VAL A 83 -4.08 15.50 -4.58
CA VAL A 83 -3.15 14.50 -4.01
C VAL A 83 -3.38 14.32 -2.50
N GLY A 84 -3.66 15.40 -1.77
CA GLY A 84 -4.01 15.35 -0.34
C GLY A 84 -5.25 14.47 -0.10
N ALA A 85 -6.32 14.69 -0.87
CA ALA A 85 -7.52 13.88 -0.79
C ALA A 85 -7.28 12.39 -1.13
N ALA A 86 -6.38 12.11 -2.08
CA ALA A 86 -5.93 10.76 -2.40
C ALA A 86 -5.26 10.07 -1.20
N LEU A 87 -4.38 10.79 -0.49
CA LEU A 87 -3.70 10.28 0.71
C LEU A 87 -4.67 10.09 1.87
N ASP A 88 -5.64 10.99 2.06
CA ASP A 88 -6.66 10.88 3.10
C ASP A 88 -7.56 9.65 2.87
N ALA A 89 -7.98 9.40 1.62
CA ALA A 89 -8.76 8.23 1.24
C ALA A 89 -8.02 6.92 1.59
N VAL A 90 -6.71 6.89 1.36
CA VAL A 90 -5.87 5.73 1.68
C VAL A 90 -5.57 5.63 3.19
N ALA A 91 -5.45 6.74 3.91
CA ALA A 91 -5.19 6.74 5.35
C ALA A 91 -6.24 5.94 6.14
N ALA A 92 -7.49 5.93 5.67
CA ALA A 92 -8.60 5.20 6.29
C ALA A 92 -8.37 3.68 6.43
N ILE A 93 -7.49 3.09 5.62
CA ILE A 93 -7.20 1.64 5.66
C ILE A 93 -5.92 1.28 6.44
N PHE A 94 -5.16 2.28 6.89
CA PHE A 94 -3.93 2.13 7.69
C PHE A 94 -4.20 2.43 9.16
N THR A 95 -4.88 1.50 9.83
CA THR A 95 -5.26 1.59 11.24
C THR A 95 -4.20 1.00 12.17
N GLY A 96 -4.19 1.41 13.43
CA GLY A 96 -3.28 0.86 14.45
C GLY A 96 -3.35 -0.68 14.60
N GLU A 97 -4.53 -1.27 14.40
CA GLU A 97 -4.71 -2.74 14.41
C GLU A 97 -3.87 -3.44 13.32
N ARG A 98 -3.64 -2.77 12.19
CA ARG A 98 -2.88 -3.30 11.05
C ARG A 98 -1.38 -2.99 11.12
N LEU A 99 -0.95 -2.18 12.09
CA LEU A 99 0.44 -1.71 12.20
C LEU A 99 1.44 -2.86 12.40
N ALA A 100 1.12 -3.81 13.28
CA ALA A 100 2.00 -4.97 13.53
C ALA A 100 2.18 -5.81 12.25
N GLN A 101 1.09 -6.05 11.52
CA GLN A 101 1.11 -6.77 10.25
C GLN A 101 1.94 -6.01 9.19
N ALA A 102 1.75 -4.69 9.09
CA ALA A 102 2.50 -3.86 8.16
C ALA A 102 4.01 -3.84 8.46
N ARG A 103 4.40 -3.80 9.74
CA ARG A 103 5.79 -3.91 10.19
C ARG A 103 6.40 -5.25 9.80
N ALA A 104 5.73 -6.36 10.11
CA ALA A 104 6.18 -7.69 9.75
C ALA A 104 6.35 -7.83 8.23
N ARG A 105 5.35 -7.36 7.47
CA ARG A 105 5.40 -7.35 6.00
C ARG A 105 6.57 -6.53 5.47
N GLN A 106 6.82 -5.36 6.03
CA GLN A 106 7.94 -4.51 5.62
C GLN A 106 9.30 -5.17 5.88
N ALA A 107 9.47 -5.83 7.03
CA ALA A 107 10.68 -6.57 7.35
C ALA A 107 10.94 -7.72 6.35
N VAL A 108 9.89 -8.48 6.01
CA VAL A 108 9.98 -9.58 5.02
C VAL A 108 10.35 -9.06 3.63
N VAL A 109 9.69 -7.98 3.18
CA VAL A 109 9.97 -7.38 1.86
C VAL A 109 11.39 -6.84 1.79
N ALA A 110 11.86 -6.13 2.83
CA ALA A 110 13.21 -5.57 2.86
C ALA A 110 14.33 -6.63 2.83
N ALA A 111 14.05 -7.86 3.26
CA ALA A 111 15.01 -8.95 3.33
C ALA A 111 15.12 -9.77 2.03
N ASN A 112 14.29 -9.51 1.00
CA ASN A 112 14.24 -10.34 -0.21
C ASN A 112 14.10 -9.49 -1.49
N SER A 113 15.03 -9.66 -2.43
CA SER A 113 15.10 -8.86 -3.66
C SER A 113 13.91 -9.06 -4.60
N GLU A 114 13.38 -10.28 -4.71
CA GLU A 114 12.19 -10.56 -5.54
C GLU A 114 10.96 -9.81 -5.03
N LEU A 115 10.82 -9.71 -3.70
CA LEU A 115 9.76 -8.92 -3.07
C LEU A 115 9.98 -7.41 -3.25
N LEU A 116 11.23 -6.94 -3.20
CA LEU A 116 11.56 -5.54 -3.51
C LEU A 116 11.21 -5.17 -4.95
N GLU A 117 11.57 -6.02 -5.93
CA GLU A 117 11.20 -5.83 -7.33
C GLU A 117 9.68 -5.73 -7.51
N ARG A 118 8.94 -6.60 -6.82
CA ARG A 118 7.48 -6.58 -6.84
C ARG A 118 6.88 -5.32 -6.20
N GLU A 119 7.50 -4.78 -5.15
CA GLU A 119 7.11 -3.53 -4.50
C GLU A 119 7.40 -2.31 -5.40
N LEU A 120 8.49 -2.33 -6.17
CA LEU A 120 8.76 -1.29 -7.17
C LEU A 120 7.71 -1.28 -8.28
N LEU A 121 7.29 -2.45 -8.76
CA LEU A 121 6.19 -2.54 -9.72
C LEU A 121 4.87 -2.01 -9.13
N LYS A 122 4.61 -2.28 -7.85
CA LYS A 122 3.45 -1.70 -7.15
C LYS A 122 3.52 -0.18 -7.13
N ARG A 123 4.69 0.39 -6.78
CA ARG A 123 4.91 1.84 -6.78
C ARG A 123 4.56 2.46 -8.13
N ALA A 124 5.07 1.89 -9.22
CA ALA A 124 4.78 2.37 -10.57
C ALA A 124 3.27 2.39 -10.88
N LYS A 125 2.52 1.36 -10.48
CA LYS A 125 1.06 1.31 -10.65
C LYS A 125 0.34 2.39 -9.83
N MET A 126 0.79 2.70 -8.62
CA MET A 126 0.20 3.76 -7.80
C MET A 126 0.42 5.14 -8.44
N VAL A 127 1.64 5.41 -8.94
CA VAL A 127 1.94 6.64 -9.69
C VAL A 127 1.03 6.76 -10.90
N GLN A 128 0.90 5.69 -11.69
CA GLN A 128 0.03 5.70 -12.88
C GLN A 128 -1.44 5.97 -12.53
N ALA A 129 -1.96 5.35 -11.46
CA ALA A 129 -3.35 5.54 -11.03
C ALA A 129 -3.64 6.98 -10.59
N MET A 130 -2.72 7.62 -9.86
CA MET A 130 -2.84 9.04 -9.50
C MET A 130 -2.70 9.94 -10.72
N HIS A 131 -1.73 9.65 -11.59
CA HIS A 131 -1.52 10.39 -12.83
C HIS A 131 -2.80 10.43 -13.69
N ASP A 132 -3.37 9.26 -13.96
CA ASP A 132 -4.55 9.13 -14.83
C ASP A 132 -5.76 9.84 -14.22
N ALA A 133 -5.93 9.75 -12.89
CA ALA A 133 -6.97 10.46 -12.17
C ALA A 133 -6.79 11.98 -12.23
N LEU A 134 -5.56 12.49 -12.02
CA LEU A 134 -5.26 13.92 -12.13
C LEU A 134 -5.49 14.46 -13.55
N ALA A 135 -5.08 13.70 -14.57
CA ALA A 135 -5.32 14.05 -15.96
C ALA A 135 -6.82 14.09 -16.29
N ALA A 136 -7.59 13.11 -15.80
CA ALA A 136 -9.05 13.10 -15.92
C ALA A 136 -9.71 14.28 -15.18
N HIS A 137 -9.07 14.78 -14.13
CA HIS A 137 -9.46 15.99 -13.38
C HIS A 137 -9.09 17.31 -14.09
N GLY A 138 -8.54 17.24 -15.30
CA GLY A 138 -8.17 18.42 -16.10
C GLY A 138 -6.81 19.03 -15.77
N ILE A 139 -6.00 18.39 -14.92
CA ILE A 139 -4.64 18.84 -14.63
C ILE A 139 -3.74 18.58 -15.84
N SER A 140 -2.95 19.58 -16.25
CA SER A 140 -2.03 19.46 -17.39
C SER A 140 -0.98 18.36 -17.18
N GLU A 141 -0.64 17.63 -18.26
CA GLU A 141 0.28 16.48 -18.26
C GLU A 141 1.57 16.65 -17.42
N PRO A 142 2.38 17.73 -17.56
CA PRO A 142 3.60 17.87 -16.77
C PRO A 142 3.31 17.97 -15.26
N THR A 143 2.25 18.70 -14.90
CA THR A 143 1.82 18.91 -13.51
C THR A 143 1.22 17.64 -12.93
N ALA A 144 0.39 16.92 -13.69
CA ALA A 144 -0.21 15.65 -13.25
C ALA A 144 0.88 14.61 -12.92
N ARG A 145 1.91 14.52 -13.77
CA ARG A 145 3.07 13.63 -13.57
C ARG A 145 3.87 13.98 -12.31
N VAL A 146 4.22 15.24 -12.11
CA VAL A 146 4.95 15.68 -10.91
C VAL A 146 4.12 15.48 -9.65
N ALA A 147 2.83 15.84 -9.68
CA ALA A 147 1.93 15.67 -8.55
C ALA A 147 1.73 14.19 -8.17
N ALA A 148 1.60 13.29 -9.15
CA ALA A 148 1.50 11.85 -8.90
C ALA A 148 2.77 11.26 -8.27
N GLU A 149 3.96 11.67 -8.73
CA GLU A 149 5.23 11.25 -8.12
C GLU A 149 5.38 11.80 -6.70
N LEU A 150 5.01 13.06 -6.46
CA LEU A 150 5.00 13.66 -5.12
C LEU A 150 4.04 12.94 -4.19
N GLY A 151 2.83 12.62 -4.65
CA GLY A 151 1.85 11.85 -3.89
C GLY A 151 2.38 10.46 -3.53
N CYS A 152 3.02 9.78 -4.49
CA CYS A 152 3.60 8.46 -4.23
C CYS A 152 4.82 8.53 -3.28
N LEU A 153 5.62 9.58 -3.36
CA LEU A 153 6.73 9.83 -2.45
C LEU A 153 6.24 10.18 -1.04
N ALA A 154 5.21 11.00 -0.92
CA ALA A 154 4.54 11.33 0.34
C ALA A 154 4.00 10.06 1.00
N PHE A 155 3.27 9.22 0.25
CA PHE A 155 2.76 7.94 0.73
C PHE A 155 3.88 7.03 1.23
N GLY A 156 4.96 6.86 0.46
CA GLY A 156 6.10 6.02 0.85
C GLY A 156 6.77 6.52 2.13
N THR A 157 7.05 7.83 2.20
CA THR A 157 7.64 8.49 3.38
C THR A 157 6.75 8.30 4.61
N THR A 158 5.45 8.50 4.44
CA THR A 158 4.44 8.28 5.47
C THR A 158 4.44 6.85 5.97
N PHE A 159 4.43 5.87 5.06
CA PHE A 159 4.43 4.46 5.40
C PHE A 159 5.67 4.07 6.21
N PHE A 160 6.86 4.53 5.80
CA PHE A 160 8.10 4.28 6.55
C PHE A 160 8.08 4.91 7.94
N ARG A 161 7.61 6.15 8.08
CA ARG A 161 7.43 6.81 9.38
C ARG A 161 6.39 6.08 10.23
N TRP A 162 5.31 5.61 9.62
CA TRP A 162 4.21 4.99 10.32
C TRP A 162 4.58 3.61 10.89
N VAL A 163 5.31 2.80 10.11
CA VAL A 163 5.78 1.48 10.55
C VAL A 163 7.00 1.55 11.47
N ASP A 164 7.65 2.70 11.63
CA ASP A 164 8.76 2.86 12.57
C ASP A 164 8.36 2.51 14.01
N ALA A 165 9.26 1.85 14.75
CA ALA A 165 8.98 1.35 16.10
C ALA A 165 8.66 2.46 17.10
N GLY A 166 9.23 3.66 16.92
CA GLY A 166 9.03 4.81 17.79
C GLY A 166 7.76 5.62 17.49
N ASN A 167 7.06 5.33 16.39
CA ASN A 167 5.89 6.07 15.98
C ASN A 167 4.69 5.84 16.92
N ARG A 168 3.99 6.93 17.25
CA ARG A 168 2.71 6.94 17.98
C ARG A 168 1.62 7.73 17.28
N ARG A 169 1.88 8.17 16.04
CA ARG A 169 0.99 9.02 15.26
C ARG A 169 0.22 8.20 14.24
N GLU A 170 -1.00 8.63 13.98
CA GLU A 170 -1.87 8.05 12.96
C GLU A 170 -1.33 8.32 11.55
N PHE A 171 -1.64 7.41 10.62
CA PHE A 171 -1.14 7.47 9.25
C PHE A 171 -1.50 8.80 8.56
N GLY A 172 -2.74 9.26 8.69
CA GLY A 172 -3.20 10.50 8.05
C GLY A 172 -2.44 11.75 8.51
N ALA A 173 -2.11 11.84 9.81
CA ALA A 173 -1.33 12.95 10.34
C ALA A 173 0.11 12.97 9.81
N LEU A 174 0.69 11.80 9.57
CA LEU A 174 2.01 11.67 8.93
C LEU A 174 1.93 11.95 7.43
N ALA A 175 0.81 11.61 6.78
CA ALA A 175 0.58 11.84 5.35
C ALA A 175 0.51 13.33 5.01
N ALA A 176 -0.29 14.08 5.77
CA ALA A 176 -0.41 15.53 5.58
C ALA A 176 0.94 16.24 5.76
N GLU A 177 1.70 15.87 6.79
CA GLU A 177 3.03 16.43 7.05
C GLU A 177 4.04 16.07 5.96
N ALA A 178 4.11 14.80 5.56
CA ALA A 178 5.02 14.37 4.50
C ALA A 178 4.73 15.07 3.17
N LEU A 179 3.45 15.27 2.83
CA LEU A 179 3.06 15.98 1.63
C LEU A 179 3.45 17.46 1.68
N ASP A 180 3.25 18.14 2.82
CA ASP A 180 3.61 19.56 2.97
C ASP A 180 5.13 19.79 2.99
N GLU A 181 5.90 18.90 3.65
CA GLU A 181 7.36 18.90 3.60
C GLU A 181 7.86 18.79 2.14
N LEU A 182 7.28 17.88 1.36
CA LEU A 182 7.65 17.69 -0.03
C LEU A 182 7.29 18.89 -0.90
N ARG A 183 6.14 19.53 -0.68
CA ARG A 183 5.77 20.80 -1.34
C ARG A 183 6.76 21.92 -1.03
N THR A 184 7.19 22.02 0.23
CA THR A 184 8.18 23.01 0.65
C THR A 184 9.54 22.72 0.01
N ALA A 185 9.94 21.45 -0.03
CA ALA A 185 11.18 21.01 -0.66
C ALA A 185 11.18 21.29 -2.18
N THR A 186 10.07 21.05 -2.89
CA THR A 186 9.98 21.36 -4.32
C THR A 186 10.01 22.85 -4.59
N ALA A 187 9.35 23.67 -3.78
CA ALA A 187 9.41 25.14 -3.89
C ALA A 187 10.82 25.70 -3.64
N ALA A 188 11.65 25.01 -2.86
CA ALA A 188 13.04 25.40 -2.62
C ALA A 188 13.99 25.09 -3.80
N LEU A 189 13.55 24.33 -4.81
CA LEU A 189 14.36 23.98 -5.98
C LEU A 189 14.44 25.09 -7.04
N GLY A 190 13.57 26.11 -6.99
CA GLY A 190 13.52 27.23 -7.95
C GLY A 190 12.15 27.39 -8.58
#